data_AF-A0A0B8QF12-F1
#
_entry.id   AF-A0A0B8QF12-F1
#
_cell.length_a   1.000
_cell.length_b   1.000
_cell.length_c   1.000
_cell.angle_alpha   90.00
_cell.angle_beta   90.00
_cell.angle_gamma   90.00
#
_symmetry.space_group_name_H-M   'P 1'
#
loop_
_entity.id
_entity.type
_entity.pdbx_description
1 polymer ?
#
loop_
_entity_poly.entity_id
_entity_poly.type
_entity_poly.pdbx_seq_one_letter_code
_entity_poly.pdbx_strand_id
1 'polypeptide(L)'
;MQAAVFYPKDGFAGVAADQWDTKFIRRVEVEQSGDYIYSNSKATDINNNLLVIGEAKRRGDKPSNGAANNRLFVADASKGDPEAIFLEDSGQSIFFNSAGGQAKAVNNHNEIVGVIDAESAREYNGKQRRQRGFIYPYSFEGTDSARAAKFQNKAWWLDDLTNDGQDDGNNNKFRIVAASDINEKGEISATALYCAEGYDNTGHNAYCGGGTGVEKVVAVKLVPTIDLDDPGVTADITARSVDQAPIERQGGSFGPWMLGLLGLVAWNRRRK
;
A
#
# COMPACT_ATOMS: atom_id res chain seq x y z
N MET A 1 -1.79 -8.94 22.08
CA MET A 1 -0.75 -7.86 22.04
C MET A 1 -1.42 -6.60 21.55
N GLN A 2 -1.19 -5.48 22.24
CA GLN A 2 -1.80 -4.18 21.94
C GLN A 2 -0.71 -3.14 21.70
N ALA A 3 -0.95 -2.23 20.76
CA ALA A 3 -0.07 -1.09 20.50
C ALA A 3 -0.06 -0.15 21.72
N ALA A 4 1.13 0.31 22.10
CA ALA A 4 1.31 1.24 23.21
C ALA A 4 2.46 2.21 22.93
N VAL A 5 2.40 3.36 23.57
CA VAL A 5 3.46 4.38 23.63
C VAL A 5 3.95 4.46 25.07
N PHE A 6 5.27 4.58 25.24
CA PHE A 6 5.90 4.72 26.55
C PHE A 6 6.26 6.19 26.78
N TYR A 7 5.73 6.77 27.85
CA TYR A 7 5.96 8.16 28.25
C TYR A 7 6.92 8.19 29.43
N PRO A 8 7.94 9.06 29.44
CA PRO A 8 8.77 9.24 30.63
C PRO A 8 7.90 9.80 31.77
N LYS A 9 8.08 9.29 32.99
CA LYS A 9 7.42 9.81 34.18
C LYS A 9 7.93 11.22 34.52
N ASP A 10 7.13 11.97 35.29
CA ASP A 10 7.55 13.26 35.83
C ASP A 10 8.87 13.12 36.62
N GLY A 11 9.82 14.02 36.34
CA GLY A 11 11.15 13.97 36.96
C GLY A 11 12.11 12.94 36.36
N PHE A 12 11.83 12.44 35.14
CA PHE A 12 12.75 11.56 34.40
C PHE A 12 14.18 12.11 34.40
N ALA A 13 15.08 11.39 35.06
CA ALA A 13 16.48 11.79 35.23
C ALA A 13 17.46 10.82 34.54
N GLY A 14 16.95 9.78 33.88
CA GLY A 14 17.76 8.80 33.16
C GLY A 14 17.04 7.48 32.92
N VAL A 15 17.71 6.60 32.17
CA VAL A 15 17.17 5.28 31.82
C VAL A 15 17.35 4.33 33.03
N ALA A 16 16.27 4.09 33.75
CA ALA A 16 16.20 3.14 34.87
C ALA A 16 14.88 2.34 34.85
N ALA A 17 14.77 1.35 35.72
CA ALA A 17 13.53 0.62 35.93
C ALA A 17 12.42 1.57 36.42
N ASP A 18 11.17 1.29 36.03
CA ASP A 18 9.97 2.02 36.46
C ASP A 18 9.98 3.54 36.14
N GLN A 19 10.68 3.95 35.09
CA GLN A 19 10.76 5.35 34.63
C GLN A 19 9.70 5.72 33.56
N TRP A 20 8.83 4.79 33.20
CA TRP A 20 7.94 4.95 32.05
C TRP A 20 6.49 4.62 32.40
N ASP A 21 5.58 5.47 31.97
CA ASP A 21 4.16 5.19 31.91
C ASP A 21 3.80 4.58 30.56
N THR A 22 3.10 3.45 30.57
CA THR A 22 2.61 2.82 29.34
C THR A 22 1.20 3.31 29.03
N LYS A 23 0.99 3.86 27.84
CA LYS A 23 -0.34 4.23 27.35
C LYS A 23 -0.68 3.39 26.12
N PHE A 24 -1.75 2.59 26.22
CA PHE A 24 -2.26 1.85 25.07
C PHE A 24 -2.91 2.81 24.07
N ILE A 25 -2.68 2.58 22.79
CA ILE A 25 -3.29 3.37 21.72
C ILE A 25 -4.76 2.96 21.59
N ARG A 26 -5.66 3.95 21.73
CA ARG A 26 -7.11 3.72 21.64
C ARG A 26 -7.56 3.37 20.22
N ARG A 27 -8.71 2.71 20.09
CA ARG A 27 -9.37 2.23 18.84
C ARG A 27 -8.72 1.04 18.14
N VAL A 28 -7.59 0.55 18.65
CA VAL A 28 -6.86 -0.63 18.15
C VAL A 28 -6.72 -1.72 19.21
N GLU A 29 -7.56 -1.67 20.24
CA GLU A 29 -7.62 -2.65 21.31
C GLU A 29 -8.14 -3.99 20.78
N VAL A 30 -7.58 -5.09 21.29
CA VAL A 30 -8.00 -6.46 20.93
C VAL A 30 -9.49 -6.68 21.21
N GLU A 31 -9.98 -6.13 22.33
CA GLU A 31 -11.37 -6.16 22.76
C GLU A 31 -11.91 -4.73 22.85
N GLN A 32 -13.06 -4.48 22.25
CA GLN A 32 -13.75 -3.20 22.25
C GLN A 32 -15.22 -3.43 22.61
N SER A 33 -15.66 -2.89 23.75
CA SER A 33 -17.05 -3.02 24.23
C SER A 33 -17.58 -4.46 24.28
N GLY A 34 -16.71 -5.43 24.65
CA GLY A 34 -17.05 -6.86 24.70
C GLY A 34 -16.88 -7.62 23.39
N ASP A 35 -16.56 -6.91 22.28
CA ASP A 35 -16.30 -7.53 20.98
C ASP A 35 -14.79 -7.62 20.70
N TYR A 36 -14.34 -8.80 20.31
CA TYR A 36 -12.97 -9.01 19.84
C TYR A 36 -12.87 -8.71 18.35
N ILE A 37 -12.44 -7.50 18.00
CA ILE A 37 -12.33 -7.05 16.60
C ILE A 37 -10.94 -7.37 16.02
N TYR A 38 -9.88 -7.15 16.80
CA TYR A 38 -8.50 -7.33 16.39
C TYR A 38 -7.85 -8.52 17.08
N SER A 39 -6.98 -9.25 16.37
CA SER A 39 -6.15 -10.31 17.00
C SER A 39 -4.96 -9.70 17.73
N ASN A 40 -4.42 -8.61 17.19
CA ASN A 40 -3.33 -7.85 17.76
C ASN A 40 -3.22 -6.47 17.11
N SER A 41 -2.56 -5.56 17.80
CA SER A 41 -2.08 -4.30 17.24
C SER A 41 -0.63 -4.05 17.67
N LYS A 42 0.09 -3.27 16.87
CA LYS A 42 1.44 -2.80 17.20
C LYS A 42 1.66 -1.38 16.65
N ALA A 43 2.39 -0.58 17.41
CA ALA A 43 3.07 0.59 16.87
C ALA A 43 4.39 0.12 16.23
N THR A 44 4.73 0.64 15.05
CA THR A 44 5.95 0.24 14.34
C THR A 44 7.05 1.28 14.50
N ASP A 45 6.72 2.57 14.46
CA ASP A 45 7.69 3.67 14.47
C ASP A 45 7.06 4.97 15.01
N ILE A 46 7.92 5.92 15.41
CA ILE A 46 7.56 7.25 15.90
C ILE A 46 8.64 8.26 15.51
N ASN A 47 8.25 9.46 15.07
CA ASN A 47 9.19 10.54 14.73
C ASN A 47 9.26 11.65 15.81
N ASN A 48 10.09 12.67 15.56
CA ASN A 48 10.29 13.80 16.49
C ASN A 48 9.06 14.71 16.62
N ASN A 49 8.10 14.63 15.69
CA ASN A 49 6.81 15.32 15.82
C ASN A 49 5.84 14.56 16.72
N LEU A 50 6.24 13.39 17.26
CA LEU A 50 5.39 12.48 18.03
C LEU A 50 4.26 11.86 17.21
N LEU A 51 4.45 11.76 15.89
CA LEU A 51 3.59 10.98 15.00
C LEU A 51 3.96 9.50 15.11
N VAL A 52 3.05 8.71 15.68
CA VAL A 52 3.18 7.25 15.76
C VAL A 52 2.51 6.62 14.55
N ILE A 53 3.16 5.61 13.96
CA ILE A 53 2.55 4.77 12.92
C ILE A 53 2.41 3.32 13.40
N GLY A 54 1.45 2.59 12.86
CA GLY A 54 1.27 1.19 13.23
C GLY A 54 0.26 0.44 12.39
N GLU A 55 -0.03 -0.78 12.84
CA GLU A 55 -1.04 -1.65 12.23
C GLU A 55 -1.86 -2.43 13.26
N ALA A 56 -3.13 -2.64 12.94
CA ALA A 56 -4.06 -3.48 13.70
C ALA A 56 -4.58 -4.62 12.82
N LYS A 57 -4.28 -5.87 13.21
CA LYS A 57 -4.70 -7.07 12.50
C LYS A 57 -6.14 -7.40 12.87
N ARG A 58 -7.06 -7.34 11.91
CA ARG A 58 -8.43 -7.84 12.12
C ARG A 58 -8.41 -9.35 12.35
N ARG A 59 -9.29 -9.84 13.22
CA ARG A 59 -9.47 -11.29 13.38
C ARG A 59 -10.05 -11.91 12.12
N GLY A 60 -9.68 -13.17 11.87
CA GLY A 60 -10.15 -13.94 10.71
C GLY A 60 -11.66 -14.13 10.66
N ASP A 61 -12.33 -14.20 11.82
CA ASP A 61 -13.78 -14.34 11.97
C ASP A 61 -14.54 -12.99 12.00
N LYS A 62 -13.81 -11.87 11.94
CA LYS A 62 -14.37 -10.51 11.85
C LYS A 62 -13.83 -9.78 10.61
N PRO A 63 -13.88 -10.37 9.40
CA PRO A 63 -13.35 -9.75 8.21
C PRO A 63 -14.14 -8.47 7.87
N SER A 64 -13.46 -7.48 7.28
CA SER A 64 -14.09 -6.33 6.65
C SER A 64 -14.04 -6.54 5.14
N ASN A 65 -15.18 -6.50 4.45
CA ASN A 65 -15.27 -6.74 3.00
C ASN A 65 -14.55 -8.02 2.52
N GLY A 66 -14.57 -9.07 3.34
CA GLY A 66 -13.96 -10.37 2.99
C GLY A 66 -12.44 -10.44 3.16
N ALA A 67 -11.82 -9.45 3.81
CA ALA A 67 -10.41 -9.45 4.19
C ALA A 67 -10.26 -9.27 5.71
N ALA A 68 -9.40 -10.08 6.33
CA ALA A 68 -8.94 -9.89 7.70
C ALA A 68 -7.64 -9.06 7.66
N ASN A 69 -7.76 -7.84 7.16
CA ASN A 69 -6.62 -7.02 6.78
C ASN A 69 -5.83 -6.48 7.99
N ASN A 70 -4.56 -6.15 7.75
CA ASN A 70 -3.78 -5.28 8.63
C ASN A 70 -4.19 -3.84 8.34
N ARG A 71 -4.99 -3.22 9.21
CA ARG A 71 -5.40 -1.82 9.06
C ARG A 71 -4.24 -0.94 9.51
N LEU A 72 -3.75 -0.09 8.61
CA LEU A 72 -2.73 0.89 8.94
C LEU A 72 -3.34 2.05 9.71
N PHE A 73 -2.64 2.52 10.74
CA PHE A 73 -3.06 3.68 11.52
C PHE A 73 -1.89 4.61 11.81
N VAL A 74 -2.26 5.84 12.14
CA VAL A 74 -1.42 6.83 12.80
C VAL A 74 -2.01 7.18 14.16
N ALA A 75 -1.20 7.68 15.09
CA ALA A 75 -1.67 8.21 16.35
C ALA A 75 -0.80 9.40 16.79
N ASP A 76 -1.42 10.38 17.44
CA ASP A 76 -0.75 11.53 18.02
C ASP A 76 -0.33 11.19 19.46
N ALA A 77 0.99 11.13 19.71
CA ALA A 77 1.51 10.87 21.04
C ALA A 77 1.72 12.15 21.88
N SER A 78 1.57 13.36 21.31
CA SER A 78 1.89 14.62 22.00
C SER A 78 1.02 14.91 23.24
N LYS A 79 -0.20 14.36 23.28
CA LYS A 79 -1.21 14.67 24.32
C LYS A 79 -1.27 13.68 25.48
N GLY A 80 -0.46 12.62 25.46
CA GLY A 80 -0.46 11.58 26.51
C GLY A 80 -1.66 10.63 26.50
N ASP A 81 -2.56 10.75 25.51
CA ASP A 81 -3.71 9.87 25.28
C ASP A 81 -3.82 9.52 23.78
N PRO A 82 -2.92 8.67 23.27
CA PRO A 82 -2.84 8.38 21.83
C PRO A 82 -4.06 7.61 21.34
N GLU A 83 -4.62 8.06 20.23
CA GLU A 83 -5.80 7.48 19.60
C GLU A 83 -5.53 7.19 18.12
N ALA A 84 -5.84 5.97 17.67
CA ALA A 84 -5.57 5.55 16.31
C ALA A 84 -6.56 6.15 15.30
N ILE A 85 -6.02 6.82 14.28
CA ILE A 85 -6.72 7.25 13.06
C ILE A 85 -6.29 6.31 11.95
N PHE A 86 -7.23 5.60 11.33
CA PHE A 86 -6.91 4.64 10.28
C PHE A 86 -6.64 5.37 8.96
N LEU A 87 -5.60 4.94 8.23
CA LEU A 87 -5.25 5.54 6.95
C LEU A 87 -6.32 5.30 5.89
N GLU A 88 -7.14 4.25 6.01
CA GLU A 88 -8.27 4.06 5.09
C GLU A 88 -9.38 5.13 5.24
N ASP A 89 -9.41 5.83 6.37
CA ASP A 89 -10.35 6.93 6.63
C ASP A 89 -9.80 8.28 6.10
N SER A 90 -8.57 8.31 5.56
CA SER A 90 -7.90 9.53 5.10
C SER A 90 -8.38 10.08 3.75
N GLY A 91 -9.19 9.31 3.02
CA GLY A 91 -9.65 9.67 1.67
C GLY A 91 -8.60 9.52 0.56
N GLN A 92 -7.41 8.97 0.86
CA GLN A 92 -6.37 8.70 -0.11
C GLN A 92 -6.69 7.46 -0.94
N SER A 93 -6.49 7.51 -2.26
CA SER A 93 -6.92 6.45 -3.19
C SER A 93 -6.26 5.09 -2.94
N ILE A 94 -4.99 5.07 -2.51
CA ILE A 94 -4.25 3.82 -2.27
C ILE A 94 -4.66 3.12 -0.95
N PHE A 95 -5.27 3.85 -0.01
CA PHE A 95 -5.78 3.31 1.25
C PHE A 95 -7.29 3.05 1.12
N PHE A 96 -7.67 2.25 0.14
CA PHE A 96 -9.09 1.88 -0.04
C PHE A 96 -9.60 1.03 1.12
N ASN A 97 -10.92 0.97 1.26
CA ASN A 97 -11.56 0.22 2.34
C ASN A 97 -11.13 -1.26 2.33
N SER A 98 -10.68 -1.75 3.47
CA SER A 98 -10.13 -3.10 3.65
C SER A 98 -8.80 -3.36 2.94
N ALA A 99 -8.06 -2.33 2.52
CA ALA A 99 -6.67 -2.48 2.12
C ALA A 99 -5.84 -2.98 3.32
N GLY A 100 -5.10 -4.07 3.13
CA GLY A 100 -4.12 -4.57 4.08
C GLY A 100 -2.75 -4.01 3.77
N GLY A 101 -1.96 -3.74 4.80
CA GLY A 101 -0.60 -3.25 4.60
C GLY A 101 0.30 -3.46 5.79
N GLN A 102 1.48 -2.86 5.70
CA GLN A 102 2.42 -2.70 6.80
C GLN A 102 3.01 -1.29 6.76
N ALA A 103 2.77 -0.48 7.79
CA ALA A 103 3.49 0.77 7.99
C ALA A 103 4.88 0.45 8.58
N LYS A 104 5.95 0.92 7.95
CA LYS A 104 7.33 0.49 8.24
C LYS A 104 8.19 1.55 8.90
N ALA A 105 8.19 2.77 8.37
CA ALA A 105 8.99 3.87 8.89
C ALA A 105 8.31 5.22 8.63
N VAL A 106 8.66 6.20 9.44
CA VAL A 106 8.26 7.60 9.29
C VAL A 106 9.44 8.53 9.59
N ASN A 107 9.75 9.46 8.69
CA ASN A 107 10.79 10.46 8.94
C ASN A 107 10.24 11.70 9.66
N ASN A 108 11.10 12.67 9.98
CA ASN A 108 10.71 13.90 10.68
C ASN A 108 9.94 14.90 9.80
N HIS A 109 9.81 14.65 8.50
CA HIS A 109 8.90 15.37 7.59
C HIS A 109 7.48 14.77 7.55
N ASN A 110 7.18 13.80 8.41
CA ASN A 110 5.92 13.06 8.46
C ASN A 110 5.64 12.23 7.19
N GLU A 111 6.70 11.81 6.47
CA GLU A 111 6.60 10.94 5.31
C GLU A 111 6.60 9.48 5.75
N ILE A 112 5.43 8.83 5.64
CA ILE A 112 5.22 7.45 6.05
C ILE A 112 5.51 6.54 4.86
N VAL A 113 6.34 5.51 5.05
CA VAL A 113 6.58 4.48 4.03
C VAL A 113 6.16 3.10 4.52
N GLY A 114 5.84 2.23 3.56
CA GLY A 114 5.50 0.86 3.88
C GLY A 114 5.04 0.04 2.69
N VAL A 115 4.14 -0.89 2.97
CA VAL A 115 3.55 -1.82 2.01
C VAL A 115 2.03 -1.71 2.09
N ILE A 116 1.34 -1.71 0.95
CA ILE A 116 -0.12 -1.70 0.89
C ILE A 116 -0.60 -2.63 -0.23
N ASP A 117 -1.77 -3.23 -0.04
CA ASP A 117 -2.48 -3.94 -1.09
C ASP A 117 -2.79 -2.99 -2.26
N ALA A 118 -2.58 -3.47 -3.48
CA ALA A 118 -2.84 -2.74 -4.72
C ALA A 118 -4.08 -3.25 -5.47
N GLU A 119 -4.76 -4.27 -4.94
CA GLU A 119 -5.99 -4.80 -5.50
C GLU A 119 -6.97 -5.21 -4.39
N SER A 120 -8.26 -5.15 -4.69
CA SER A 120 -9.35 -5.38 -3.74
C SER A 120 -9.93 -6.80 -3.78
N ALA A 121 -9.29 -7.73 -4.50
CA ALA A 121 -9.74 -9.11 -4.62
C ALA A 121 -10.00 -9.73 -3.23
N ARG A 122 -11.02 -10.58 -3.08
CA ARG A 122 -11.29 -11.24 -1.79
C ARG A 122 -10.12 -12.15 -1.42
N GLU A 123 -9.65 -12.05 -0.19
CA GLU A 123 -8.59 -12.93 0.33
C GLU A 123 -9.16 -14.24 0.88
N TYR A 124 -10.34 -14.20 1.50
CA TYR A 124 -11.02 -15.40 1.98
C TYR A 124 -11.45 -16.29 0.81
N ASN A 125 -10.87 -17.50 0.72
CA ASN A 125 -10.99 -18.41 -0.43
C ASN A 125 -10.58 -17.80 -1.79
N GLY A 126 -9.68 -16.81 -1.79
CA GLY A 126 -9.18 -16.16 -3.00
C GLY A 126 -7.66 -16.14 -3.10
N LYS A 127 -7.13 -15.36 -4.04
CA LYS A 127 -5.68 -15.18 -4.22
C LYS A 127 -5.13 -14.16 -3.22
N GLN A 128 -3.86 -14.31 -2.86
CA GLN A 128 -3.13 -13.25 -2.17
C GLN A 128 -3.15 -11.98 -3.03
N ARG A 129 -3.45 -10.83 -2.41
CA ARG A 129 -3.46 -9.54 -3.09
C ARG A 129 -2.05 -9.13 -3.46
N ARG A 130 -1.90 -8.58 -4.67
CA ARG A 130 -0.67 -7.87 -5.06
C ARG A 130 -0.44 -6.70 -4.10
N GLN A 131 0.80 -6.55 -3.66
CA GLN A 131 1.23 -5.46 -2.79
C GLN A 131 2.15 -4.50 -3.53
N ARG A 132 2.21 -3.25 -3.05
CA ARG A 132 3.09 -2.20 -3.55
C ARG A 132 3.72 -1.45 -2.38
N GLY A 133 4.94 -0.96 -2.61
CA GLY A 133 5.57 0.01 -1.73
C GLY A 133 4.83 1.34 -1.85
N PHE A 134 4.62 2.05 -0.74
CA PHE A 134 4.01 3.37 -0.75
C PHE A 134 4.84 4.40 0.01
N ILE A 135 4.59 5.67 -0.30
CA ILE A 135 4.94 6.84 0.51
C ILE A 135 3.69 7.69 0.72
N TYR A 136 3.54 8.25 1.92
CA TYR A 136 2.48 9.19 2.24
C TYR A 136 3.02 10.35 3.09
N PRO A 137 3.13 11.57 2.54
CA PRO A 137 3.36 12.78 3.35
C PRO A 137 2.09 13.08 4.16
N TYR A 138 2.06 12.57 5.40
CA TYR A 138 0.90 12.72 6.25
C TYR A 138 0.82 14.16 6.77
N SER A 139 -0.36 14.77 6.66
CA SER A 139 -0.60 16.12 7.18
C SER A 139 -0.73 16.06 8.70
N PHE A 140 0.33 16.47 9.39
CA PHE A 140 0.42 16.45 10.84
C PHE A 140 1.22 17.66 11.34
N GLU A 141 1.32 17.81 12.67
CA GLU A 141 2.20 18.82 13.25
C GLU A 141 3.64 18.63 12.76
N GLY A 142 4.29 19.73 12.38
CA GLY A 142 5.64 19.71 11.80
C GLY A 142 5.73 19.39 10.31
N THR A 143 4.62 19.12 9.61
CA THR A 143 4.67 18.89 8.15
C THR A 143 5.04 20.16 7.38
N ASP A 144 6.11 20.10 6.58
CA ASP A 144 6.44 21.15 5.60
C ASP A 144 5.51 21.06 4.39
N SER A 145 4.72 22.10 4.17
CA SER A 145 3.72 22.14 3.10
C SER A 145 4.33 22.22 1.70
N ALA A 146 5.49 22.87 1.54
CA ALA A 146 6.19 22.96 0.26
C ALA A 146 6.79 21.59 -0.13
N ARG A 147 7.26 20.81 0.84
CA ARG A 147 7.71 19.44 0.64
C ARG A 147 6.55 18.48 0.35
N ALA A 148 5.47 18.53 1.14
CA ALA A 148 4.28 17.72 0.90
C ALA A 148 3.63 18.00 -0.48
N ALA A 149 3.70 19.26 -0.95
CA ALA A 149 3.21 19.65 -2.27
C ALA A 149 3.98 19.00 -3.43
N LYS A 150 5.25 18.61 -3.25
CA LYS A 150 6.01 17.84 -4.25
C LYS A 150 5.39 16.46 -4.50
N PHE A 151 4.66 15.93 -3.53
CA PHE A 151 3.86 14.72 -3.68
C PHE A 151 2.37 15.02 -3.91
N GLN A 152 2.01 16.24 -4.31
CA GLN A 152 0.64 16.67 -4.53
C GLN A 152 -0.26 16.48 -3.28
N ASN A 153 0.33 16.54 -2.08
CA ASN A 153 -0.35 16.35 -0.79
C ASN A 153 -1.16 15.04 -0.69
N LYS A 154 -0.70 13.98 -1.36
CA LYS A 154 -1.39 12.69 -1.38
C LYS A 154 -0.42 11.52 -1.27
N ALA A 155 -0.98 10.36 -0.95
CA ALA A 155 -0.24 9.11 -0.91
C ALA A 155 0.00 8.55 -2.31
N TRP A 156 1.15 7.94 -2.52
CA TRP A 156 1.58 7.36 -3.80
C TRP A 156 2.08 5.94 -3.65
N TRP A 157 1.83 5.11 -4.65
CA TRP A 157 2.67 3.94 -4.85
C TRP A 157 4.03 4.38 -5.37
N LEU A 158 5.11 3.78 -4.86
CA LEU A 158 6.47 4.11 -5.29
C LEU A 158 6.73 3.74 -6.75
N ASP A 159 5.94 2.80 -7.29
CA ASP A 159 5.87 2.52 -8.72
C ASP A 159 5.55 3.76 -9.55
N ASP A 160 4.62 4.61 -9.11
CA ASP A 160 4.23 5.83 -9.82
C ASP A 160 5.35 6.86 -9.78
N LEU A 161 6.03 6.99 -8.64
CA LEU A 161 7.12 7.95 -8.45
C LEU A 161 8.40 7.58 -9.20
N THR A 162 8.55 6.31 -9.56
CA THR A 162 9.70 5.82 -10.33
C THR A 162 9.43 5.76 -11.83
N ASN A 163 8.23 6.05 -12.29
CA ASN A 163 7.88 5.97 -13.71
C ASN A 163 8.45 7.16 -14.49
N ASP A 164 9.27 6.88 -15.50
CA ASP A 164 9.84 7.86 -16.43
C ASP A 164 9.01 8.01 -17.73
N GLY A 165 7.91 7.24 -17.85
CA GLY A 165 7.02 7.30 -19.00
C GLY A 165 7.59 6.64 -20.27
N GLN A 166 8.72 5.96 -20.18
CA GLN A 166 9.38 5.30 -21.32
C GLN A 166 9.31 3.78 -21.18
N ASP A 167 8.76 3.09 -22.18
CA ASP A 167 8.63 1.63 -22.16
C ASP A 167 10.01 0.94 -22.15
N ASP A 168 11.00 1.51 -22.82
CA ASP A 168 12.40 1.06 -22.85
C ASP A 168 13.28 1.70 -21.77
N GLY A 169 12.69 2.51 -20.88
CA GLY A 169 13.37 3.20 -19.78
C GLY A 169 13.96 2.23 -18.75
N ASN A 170 15.09 2.59 -18.16
CA ASN A 170 15.72 1.77 -17.11
C ASN A 170 14.81 1.62 -15.89
N ASN A 171 14.01 2.65 -15.57
CA ASN A 171 13.07 2.56 -14.46
C ASN A 171 11.94 1.58 -14.74
N ASN A 172 11.59 1.37 -16.02
CA ASN A 172 10.62 0.36 -16.43
C ASN A 172 11.17 -1.08 -16.34
N LYS A 173 12.31 -1.31 -15.70
CA LYS A 173 12.79 -2.66 -15.31
C LYS A 173 12.41 -3.03 -13.88
N PHE A 174 11.83 -2.10 -13.11
CA PHE A 174 11.56 -2.30 -11.70
C PHE A 174 10.07 -2.10 -11.37
N ARG A 175 9.59 -2.87 -10.39
CA ARG A 175 8.32 -2.65 -9.69
C ARG A 175 8.55 -2.71 -8.19
N ILE A 176 8.34 -1.62 -7.48
CA ILE A 176 8.57 -1.46 -6.04
C ILE A 176 7.42 -2.12 -5.28
N VAL A 177 7.72 -3.24 -4.63
CA VAL A 177 6.72 -4.05 -3.92
C VAL A 177 6.66 -3.75 -2.43
N ALA A 178 7.73 -3.21 -1.86
CA ALA A 178 7.77 -2.83 -0.45
C ALA A 178 8.79 -1.72 -0.19
N ALA A 179 8.45 -0.76 0.65
CA ALA A 179 9.41 0.14 1.28
C ALA A 179 9.61 -0.25 2.74
N SER A 180 10.87 -0.26 3.19
CA SER A 180 11.24 -0.72 4.53
C SER A 180 11.68 0.42 5.44
N ASP A 181 12.28 1.48 4.89
CA ASP A 181 12.83 2.60 5.66
C ASP A 181 12.93 3.86 4.80
N ILE A 182 12.96 5.03 5.43
CA ILE A 182 13.09 6.36 4.81
C ILE A 182 13.94 7.28 5.69
N ASN A 183 14.83 8.05 5.09
CA ASN A 183 15.59 9.09 5.81
C ASN A 183 15.04 10.51 5.56
N GLU A 184 15.64 11.51 6.21
CA GLU A 184 15.18 12.91 6.10
C GLU A 184 15.33 13.49 4.70
N LYS A 185 16.30 13.00 3.91
CA LYS A 185 16.46 13.40 2.51
C LYS A 185 15.41 12.78 1.58
N GLY A 186 14.52 11.93 2.10
CA GLY A 186 13.54 11.18 1.32
C GLY A 186 14.14 10.02 0.53
N GLU A 187 15.35 9.57 0.87
CA GLU A 187 15.90 8.35 0.31
C GLU A 187 15.24 7.14 0.97
N ILE A 188 14.80 6.17 0.17
CA ILE A 188 13.99 5.04 0.64
C ILE A 188 14.74 3.73 0.40
N SER A 189 14.82 2.89 1.43
CA SER A 189 15.24 1.49 1.30
C SER A 189 14.04 0.64 0.93
N ALA A 190 14.11 -0.06 -0.20
CA ALA A 190 12.97 -0.78 -0.76
C ALA A 190 13.35 -2.12 -1.39
N THR A 191 12.32 -2.93 -1.62
CA THR A 191 12.38 -4.18 -2.36
C THR A 191 11.61 -4.01 -3.66
N ALA A 192 12.20 -4.47 -4.76
CA ALA A 192 11.60 -4.41 -6.09
C ALA A 192 11.59 -5.79 -6.75
N LEU A 193 10.62 -5.99 -7.64
CA LEU A 193 10.69 -6.99 -8.70
C LEU A 193 11.48 -6.37 -9.85
N TYR A 194 12.51 -7.08 -10.29
CA TYR A 194 13.38 -6.69 -11.39
C TYR A 194 13.17 -7.61 -12.59
N CYS A 195 12.89 -7.01 -13.74
CA CYS A 195 12.81 -7.66 -15.03
C CYS A 195 14.02 -7.28 -15.88
N ALA A 196 14.88 -8.26 -16.20
CA ALA A 196 16.11 -7.99 -16.96
C ALA A 196 15.85 -7.41 -18.36
N GLU A 197 14.84 -7.96 -19.04
CA GLU A 197 14.42 -7.56 -20.39
C GLU A 197 13.58 -6.26 -20.39
N GLY A 198 13.15 -5.79 -19.23
CA GLY A 198 12.15 -4.72 -19.09
C GLY A 198 10.71 -5.22 -19.15
N TYR A 199 9.82 -4.42 -18.56
CA TYR A 199 8.38 -4.68 -18.64
C TYR A 199 7.83 -4.19 -19.99
N ASP A 200 6.81 -4.88 -20.51
CA ASP A 200 6.28 -4.65 -21.86
C ASP A 200 5.73 -3.23 -22.09
N ASN A 201 5.28 -2.58 -21.01
CA ASN A 201 4.90 -1.18 -20.99
C ASN A 201 5.09 -0.57 -19.59
N THR A 202 4.82 0.73 -19.45
CA THR A 202 4.90 1.44 -18.17
C THR A 202 3.83 1.08 -17.14
N GLY A 203 2.79 0.30 -17.48
CA GLY A 203 1.69 -0.03 -16.58
C GLY A 203 2.09 -0.85 -15.35
N HIS A 204 1.32 -0.74 -14.27
CA HIS A 204 1.58 -1.46 -13.01
C HIS A 204 1.57 -2.98 -13.14
N ASN A 205 0.79 -3.50 -14.11
CA ASN A 205 0.54 -4.92 -14.31
C ASN A 205 1.13 -5.44 -15.62
N ALA A 206 2.06 -4.68 -16.22
CA ALA A 206 2.81 -5.08 -17.40
C ALA A 206 3.47 -6.45 -17.19
N TYR A 207 3.57 -7.23 -18.27
CA TYR A 207 4.34 -8.47 -18.24
C TYR A 207 5.83 -8.19 -18.37
N CYS A 208 6.66 -9.09 -17.85
CA CYS A 208 8.11 -9.03 -17.99
C CYS A 208 8.54 -9.77 -19.26
N GLY A 209 9.31 -9.13 -20.15
CA GLY A 209 9.89 -9.76 -21.35
C GLY A 209 8.89 -10.53 -22.22
N GLY A 210 7.79 -9.89 -22.61
CA GLY A 210 6.72 -10.47 -23.42
C GLY A 210 5.94 -11.58 -22.72
N GLY A 211 5.92 -11.59 -21.38
CA GLY A 211 5.31 -12.65 -20.58
C GLY A 211 6.15 -13.93 -20.43
N THR A 212 7.36 -13.94 -20.97
CA THR A 212 8.31 -15.06 -20.83
C THR A 212 9.49 -14.75 -19.90
N GLY A 213 9.66 -13.48 -19.56
CA GLY A 213 10.69 -13.02 -18.65
C GLY A 213 10.45 -13.47 -17.20
N VAL A 214 11.55 -13.63 -16.46
CA VAL A 214 11.52 -14.02 -15.05
C VAL A 214 11.81 -12.81 -14.18
N GLU A 215 10.87 -12.47 -13.30
CA GLU A 215 11.05 -11.44 -12.29
C GLU A 215 11.97 -11.94 -11.16
N LYS A 216 12.90 -11.09 -10.73
CA LYS A 216 13.79 -11.35 -9.58
C LYS A 216 13.52 -10.35 -8.47
N VAL A 217 13.49 -10.82 -7.22
CA VAL A 217 13.41 -9.92 -6.07
C VAL A 217 14.79 -9.32 -5.81
N VAL A 218 14.88 -7.99 -5.80
CA VAL A 218 16.11 -7.24 -5.55
C VAL A 218 15.90 -6.17 -4.49
N ALA A 219 16.94 -5.85 -3.75
CA ALA A 219 16.97 -4.67 -2.88
C ALA A 219 17.38 -3.44 -3.70
N VAL A 220 16.70 -2.32 -3.48
CA VAL A 220 16.97 -1.05 -4.16
C VAL A 220 17.00 0.10 -3.16
N LYS A 221 17.79 1.13 -3.47
CA LYS A 221 17.73 2.42 -2.80
C LYS A 221 17.08 3.41 -3.78
N LEU A 222 15.93 3.96 -3.40
CA LEU A 222 15.29 5.04 -4.15
C LEU A 222 15.88 6.37 -3.68
N VAL A 223 16.27 7.20 -4.62
CA VAL A 223 16.82 8.53 -4.38
C VAL A 223 15.95 9.53 -5.13
N PRO A 224 15.42 10.57 -4.46
CA PRO A 224 14.67 11.63 -5.14
C PRO A 224 15.48 12.25 -6.28
N THR A 225 14.83 12.52 -7.41
CA THR A 225 15.44 13.19 -8.57
C THR A 225 15.55 14.71 -8.38
N ILE A 226 14.90 15.23 -7.35
CA ILE A 226 14.89 16.64 -6.96
C ILE A 226 15.32 16.77 -5.50
N ASP A 227 15.80 17.96 -5.13
CA ASP A 227 15.96 18.30 -3.72
C ASP A 227 14.57 18.54 -3.11
N LEU A 228 14.16 17.67 -2.18
CA LEU A 228 12.86 17.77 -1.52
C LEU A 228 12.77 18.96 -0.56
N ASP A 229 13.91 19.49 -0.10
CA ASP A 229 13.99 20.62 0.84
C ASP A 229 14.08 21.98 0.13
N ASP A 230 14.32 21.99 -1.19
CA ASP A 230 14.30 23.23 -1.97
C ASP A 230 12.84 23.68 -2.25
N PRO A 231 12.39 24.84 -1.75
CA PRO A 231 11.04 25.34 -1.99
C PRO A 231 10.80 25.80 -3.44
N GLY A 232 11.88 26.04 -4.21
CA GLY A 232 11.81 26.50 -5.60
C GLY A 232 11.66 25.38 -6.62
N VAL A 233 11.78 24.12 -6.20
CA VAL A 233 11.71 22.94 -7.09
C VAL A 233 10.35 22.26 -7.02
N THR A 234 9.81 21.92 -8.17
CA THR A 234 8.58 21.12 -8.30
C THR A 234 8.90 19.72 -8.77
N ALA A 235 8.10 18.73 -8.34
CA ALA A 235 8.15 17.38 -8.88
C ALA A 235 7.20 17.24 -10.07
N ASP A 236 7.66 16.56 -11.11
CA ASP A 236 6.79 16.02 -12.15
C ASP A 236 6.59 14.52 -11.90
N ILE A 237 5.34 14.09 -11.79
CA ILE A 237 4.98 12.71 -11.45
C ILE A 237 4.09 12.15 -12.54
N THR A 238 4.60 11.15 -13.25
CA THR A 238 3.85 10.42 -14.28
C THR A 238 3.34 9.11 -13.70
N ALA A 239 2.09 9.08 -13.21
CA ALA A 239 1.51 7.84 -12.68
C ALA A 239 1.48 6.73 -13.74
N ARG A 240 1.65 5.48 -13.31
CA ARG A 240 1.52 4.33 -14.22
C ARG A 240 0.06 4.02 -14.49
N SER A 241 -0.24 3.47 -15.66
CA SER A 241 -1.58 2.97 -15.93
C SER A 241 -1.86 1.69 -15.13
N VAL A 242 -3.13 1.51 -14.74
CA VAL A 242 -3.63 0.20 -14.33
C VAL A 242 -4.22 -0.45 -15.57
N ASP A 243 -3.38 -1.02 -16.42
CA ASP A 243 -3.87 -1.70 -17.62
C ASP A 243 -4.83 -2.81 -17.22
N GLN A 244 -6.10 -2.66 -17.57
CA GLN A 244 -6.99 -3.80 -17.74
C GLN A 244 -6.62 -4.38 -19.10
N ALA A 245 -5.79 -5.42 -19.13
CA ALA A 245 -5.62 -6.19 -20.35
C ALA A 245 -7.03 -6.52 -20.86
N PRO A 246 -7.43 -6.06 -22.07
CA PRO A 246 -8.73 -6.40 -22.60
C PRO A 246 -8.80 -7.91 -22.62
N ILE A 247 -9.75 -8.46 -21.87
CA ILE A 247 -10.06 -9.88 -22.00
C ILE A 247 -10.67 -10.00 -23.39
N GLU A 248 -9.83 -10.30 -24.38
CA GLU A 248 -10.29 -10.80 -25.66
C GLU A 248 -10.93 -12.15 -25.38
N ARG A 249 -12.22 -12.10 -25.06
CA ARG A 249 -13.08 -13.25 -25.22
C ARG A 249 -13.12 -13.49 -26.72
N GLN A 250 -12.30 -14.42 -27.21
CA GLN A 250 -12.60 -15.14 -28.44
C GLN A 250 -13.88 -15.96 -28.18
N GLY A 251 -15.01 -15.26 -28.11
CA GLY A 251 -16.30 -15.88 -28.26
C GLY A 251 -16.31 -16.44 -29.66
N GLY A 252 -16.14 -17.76 -29.76
CA GLY A 252 -16.37 -18.48 -31.01
C GLY A 252 -17.77 -18.12 -31.49
N SER A 253 -17.84 -17.24 -32.48
CA SER A 253 -19.07 -16.91 -33.17
C SER A 253 -19.49 -18.17 -33.92
N PHE A 254 -20.22 -19.04 -33.25
CA PHE A 254 -21.04 -20.02 -33.94
C PHE A 254 -22.17 -19.22 -34.60
N GLY A 255 -21.91 -18.79 -35.83
CA GLY A 255 -22.87 -18.05 -36.62
C GLY A 255 -24.22 -18.78 -36.73
N PRO A 256 -25.28 -18.07 -37.15
CA PRO A 256 -26.66 -18.58 -37.22
C PRO A 256 -26.85 -19.90 -38.01
N TRP A 257 -25.84 -20.30 -38.77
CA TRP A 257 -25.77 -21.56 -39.51
C TRP A 257 -25.73 -22.82 -38.62
N MET A 258 -25.16 -22.77 -37.41
CA MET A 258 -25.14 -23.93 -36.51
C MET A 258 -26.53 -24.22 -35.91
N LEU A 259 -27.34 -23.18 -35.70
CA LEU A 259 -28.76 -23.32 -35.32
C LEU A 259 -29.61 -23.87 -36.47
N GLY A 260 -29.28 -23.51 -37.73
CA GLY A 260 -29.93 -24.06 -38.93
C GLY A 260 -29.73 -25.58 -39.07
N LEU A 261 -28.52 -26.07 -38.78
CA LEU A 261 -28.20 -27.51 -38.83
C LEU A 261 -28.94 -28.32 -37.76
N LEU A 262 -29.11 -27.79 -36.54
CA LEU A 262 -29.93 -28.43 -35.50
C LEU A 262 -31.42 -28.47 -35.87
N GLY A 263 -31.93 -27.44 -36.56
CA GLY A 263 -33.29 -27.41 -37.08
C GLY A 263 -33.57 -28.50 -38.12
N LEU A 264 -32.60 -28.78 -39.01
CA LEU A 264 -32.73 -29.81 -40.04
C LEU A 264 -32.67 -31.24 -39.47
N VAL A 265 -31.87 -31.47 -38.43
CA VAL A 265 -31.84 -32.77 -37.73
C VAL A 265 -33.15 -33.03 -36.98
N ALA A 266 -33.77 -32.00 -36.39
CA ALA A 266 -35.08 -32.12 -35.75
C ALA A 266 -36.22 -32.38 -36.76
N TRP A 267 -36.13 -31.81 -37.97
CA TRP A 267 -37.10 -32.05 -39.04
C TRP A 267 -37.06 -33.50 -39.55
N ASN A 268 -35.86 -34.08 -39.71
CA ASN A 268 -35.71 -35.47 -40.17
C ASN A 268 -36.16 -36.51 -39.14
N ARG A 269 -36.28 -36.16 -37.85
CA ARG A 269 -36.84 -37.04 -36.81
C ARG A 269 -38.37 -37.04 -36.76
N ARG A 270 -39.05 -36.09 -37.41
CA ARG A 270 -40.53 -36.03 -37.48
C ARG A 270 -41.12 -36.69 -38.73
N ARG A 271 -40.28 -37.28 -39.60
CA ARG A 271 -40.70 -38.00 -40.82
C ARG A 271 -40.32 -39.49 -40.81
N LYS A 272 -40.15 -40.09 -39.62
CA LYS A 272 -40.19 -41.54 -39.43
C LYS A 272 -41.34 -41.88 -38.51
#